data_AF-A0A4V0E4P4-F1
#
_entry.id   AF-A0A4V0E4P4-F1
#
_cell.length_a   1.000
_cell.length_b   1.000
_cell.length_c   1.000
_cell.angle_alpha   90.00
_cell.angle_beta   90.00
_cell.angle_gamma   90.00
#
_symmetry.space_group_name_H-M   'P 1'
#
loop_
_entity.id
_entity.type
_entity.pdbx_description
1 polymer ?
#
loop_
_entity_poly.entity_id
_entity_poly.type
_entity_poly.pdbx_seq_one_letter_code
_entity_poly.pdbx_strand_id
1 'polypeptide(L)'
;MKSDQTIIRKIHMEPLHFIIKLLDIKDPNIQILDIINMDTHKEIIAKLDYDVPSCPECGSQMKKYDFQKSSKNPYLGTTGMPTRILLKKRRFKCYHCSKTS
;
A
#
# COMPACT_ATOMS: atom_id res chain seq x y z
N MET A 1 4.50 36.12 2.41
CA MET A 1 4.55 34.79 3.08
C MET A 1 4.34 33.73 2.00
N LYS A 2 5.42 33.27 1.36
CA LYS A 2 5.37 32.35 0.22
C LYS A 2 5.86 30.97 0.66
N SER A 3 4.92 30.03 0.73
CA SER A 3 5.05 28.60 0.44
C SER A 3 6.26 27.84 1.01
N ASP A 4 6.16 27.42 2.26
CA ASP A 4 6.95 26.31 2.83
C ASP A 4 6.45 24.91 2.36
N GLN A 5 5.55 24.85 1.37
CA GLN A 5 4.95 23.59 0.91
C GLN A 5 5.77 22.85 -0.16
N THR A 6 6.91 23.41 -0.60
CA THR A 6 7.65 22.87 -1.77
C THR A 6 8.89 22.03 -1.41
N ILE A 7 9.30 21.97 -0.14
CA ILE A 7 10.55 21.29 0.28
C ILE A 7 10.32 19.82 0.67
N ILE A 8 9.11 19.41 1.04
CA ILE A 8 8.82 18.07 1.61
C ILE A 8 8.75 16.94 0.55
N ARG A 9 8.70 17.25 -0.75
CA ARG A 9 8.49 16.23 -1.80
C ARG A 9 9.75 15.57 -2.36
N LYS A 10 10.96 16.09 -2.11
CA LYS A 10 12.18 15.59 -2.78
C LYS A 10 12.92 14.46 -2.07
N ILE A 11 12.69 14.23 -0.77
CA ILE A 11 13.43 13.21 0.00
C ILE A 11 12.84 11.79 -0.18
N HIS A 12 11.63 11.65 -0.73
CA HIS A 12 10.89 10.39 -0.61
C HIS A 12 11.07 9.37 -1.74
N MET A 13 11.47 9.71 -2.96
CA MET A 13 11.40 8.73 -4.06
C MET A 13 12.55 7.70 -4.06
N GLU A 14 13.77 8.10 -3.72
CA GLU A 14 14.93 7.18 -3.69
C GLU A 14 14.88 6.15 -2.55
N PRO A 15 14.48 6.50 -1.30
CA PRO A 15 14.33 5.52 -0.23
C PRO A 15 13.22 4.50 -0.52
N LEU A 16 12.13 4.92 -1.16
CA LEU A 16 11.01 4.05 -1.52
C LEU A 16 11.43 3.02 -2.58
N HIS A 17 12.18 3.45 -3.61
CA HIS A 17 12.69 2.54 -4.63
C HIS A 17 13.64 1.48 -4.04
N PHE A 18 14.51 1.90 -3.11
CA PHE A 18 15.41 0.99 -2.40
C PHE A 18 14.63 -0.04 -1.55
N ILE A 19 13.57 0.39 -0.88
CA ILE A 19 12.70 -0.50 -0.07
C ILE A 19 11.94 -1.49 -0.95
N ILE A 20 11.35 -1.07 -2.07
CA ILE A 20 10.67 -1.98 -3.01
C ILE A 20 11.64 -3.07 -3.49
N LYS A 21 12.89 -2.68 -3.79
CA LYS A 21 13.95 -3.60 -4.22
C LYS A 21 14.40 -4.54 -3.09
N LEU A 22 14.50 -4.07 -1.85
CA LEU A 22 14.84 -4.89 -0.68
C LEU A 22 13.76 -5.91 -0.33
N LEU A 23 12.49 -5.53 -0.50
CA LEU A 23 11.35 -6.38 -0.15
C LEU A 23 10.97 -7.35 -1.29
N ASP A 24 11.68 -7.32 -2.42
CA ASP A 24 11.39 -8.03 -3.67
C ASP A 24 9.92 -7.92 -4.12
N ILE A 25 9.29 -6.76 -3.85
CA ILE A 25 7.90 -6.52 -4.21
C ILE A 25 7.86 -6.17 -5.71
N LYS A 26 7.53 -7.15 -6.55
CA LYS A 26 7.46 -7.00 -8.02
C LYS A 26 6.10 -6.54 -8.55
N ASP A 27 5.09 -6.42 -7.69
CA ASP A 27 3.74 -6.06 -8.12
C ASP A 27 3.64 -4.54 -8.39
N PRO A 28 3.37 -4.10 -9.64
CA PRO A 28 3.23 -2.69 -9.98
C PRO A 28 2.01 -2.02 -9.33
N ASN A 29 1.06 -2.79 -8.79
CA ASN A 29 -0.13 -2.29 -8.11
C ASN A 29 0.12 -1.97 -6.64
N ILE A 30 1.28 -2.34 -6.09
CA ILE A 30 1.70 -1.98 -4.73
C ILE A 30 2.32 -0.59 -4.76
N GLN A 31 1.70 0.34 -4.04
CA GLN A 31 2.20 1.70 -3.86
C GLN A 31 2.55 1.91 -2.39
N ILE A 32 3.79 2.27 -2.10
CA ILE A 32 4.18 2.71 -0.76
C ILE A 32 3.66 4.13 -0.56
N LEU A 33 2.91 4.32 0.51
CA LEU A 33 2.32 5.60 0.89
C LEU A 33 3.25 6.38 1.82
N ASP A 34 3.82 5.69 2.81
CA ASP A 34 4.63 6.33 3.85
C ASP A 34 5.60 5.35 4.51
N ILE A 35 6.65 5.89 5.13
CA ILE A 35 7.63 5.16 5.93
C ILE A 35 7.82 5.91 7.25
N ILE A 36 7.43 5.27 8.34
CA ILE A 36 7.58 5.79 9.69
C ILE A 36 8.78 5.08 10.33
N ASN A 37 9.79 5.86 10.73
CA ASN A 37 10.89 5.33 11.53
C ASN A 37 10.52 5.45 13.00
N MET A 38 10.36 4.32 13.68
CA MET A 38 10.24 4.27 15.14
C MET A 38 11.60 3.87 15.74
N ASP A 39 11.78 4.16 17.02
CA ASP A 39 13.03 3.84 17.73
C ASP A 39 13.34 2.33 17.73
N THR A 40 12.30 1.50 17.67
CA THR A 40 12.41 0.03 17.76
C THR A 40 12.24 -0.70 16.42
N HIS A 41 11.62 -0.06 15.42
CA HIS A 41 11.34 -0.67 14.13
C HIS A 41 10.94 0.39 13.10
N LYS A 42 10.97 0.03 11.82
CA LYS A 42 10.40 0.85 10.73
C LYS A 42 9.02 0.33 10.37
N GLU A 43 8.05 1.20 10.19
CA GLU A 43 6.74 0.86 9.63
C GLU A 43 6.63 1.41 8.22
N ILE A 44 6.37 0.52 7.25
CA ILE A 44 6.12 0.88 5.86
C ILE A 44 4.63 0.75 5.62
N ILE A 45 3.97 1.84 5.26
CA ILE A 45 2.55 1.85 4.91
C ILE A 45 2.45 1.72 3.40
N ALA A 46 1.81 0.67 2.92
CA ALA A 46 1.59 0.43 1.50
C ALA A 46 0.11 0.16 1.21
N LYS A 47 -0.33 0.47 0.00
CA LYS A 47 -1.63 0.07 -0.52
C LYS A 47 -1.46 -0.80 -1.76
N LEU A 48 -2.39 -1.73 -1.93
CA LEU A 48 -2.52 -2.54 -3.12
C LEU A 48 -3.81 -2.13 -3.83
N ASP A 49 -3.68 -1.46 -4.97
CA ASP A 49 -4.81 -0.88 -5.71
C ASP A 49 -4.83 -1.44 -7.13
N TYR A 50 -5.64 -2.48 -7.34
CA TYR A 50 -5.89 -3.04 -8.66
C TYR A 50 -6.94 -2.22 -9.42
N ASP A 51 -6.92 -2.38 -10.74
CA ASP A 51 -8.04 -1.97 -11.57
C ASP A 51 -9.30 -2.75 -11.23
N VAL A 52 -10.44 -2.14 -11.53
CA VAL A 52 -11.75 -2.68 -11.19
C VAL A 52 -11.99 -3.98 -11.95
N PRO A 53 -12.11 -5.14 -11.26
CA PRO A 53 -12.44 -6.38 -11.93
C PRO A 53 -13.94 -6.49 -12.21
N SER A 54 -14.31 -7.43 -13.07
CA SER A 54 -15.68 -7.90 -13.20
C SER A 54 -16.05 -8.82 -12.03
N CYS A 55 -17.31 -8.81 -11.63
CA CYS A 55 -17.82 -9.66 -10.57
C CYS A 55 -17.70 -11.14 -10.99
N PRO A 56 -17.04 -12.00 -10.18
CA PRO A 56 -16.85 -13.41 -10.55
C PRO A 56 -18.16 -14.20 -10.64
N GLU A 57 -19.24 -13.72 -10.02
CA GLU A 57 -20.51 -14.44 -9.99
C GLU A 57 -21.50 -14.04 -11.07
N CYS A 58 -21.54 -12.75 -11.45
CA CYS A 58 -22.53 -12.24 -12.39
C CYS A 58 -21.91 -11.54 -13.61
N GLY A 59 -20.58 -11.45 -13.68
CA GLY A 59 -19.86 -10.78 -14.77
C GLY A 59 -20.01 -9.26 -14.79
N SER A 60 -20.86 -8.67 -13.95
CA SER A 60 -21.10 -7.23 -13.95
C SER A 60 -19.91 -6.44 -13.39
N GLN A 61 -19.79 -5.18 -13.79
CA GLN A 61 -18.76 -4.28 -13.31
C GLN A 61 -18.83 -4.11 -11.78
N MET A 62 -17.67 -4.03 -11.13
CA MET A 62 -17.57 -3.71 -9.70
C MET A 62 -17.24 -2.23 -9.50
N LYS A 63 -17.22 -1.74 -8.26
CA LYS A 63 -16.65 -0.44 -7.89
C LYS A 63 -15.61 -0.57 -6.81
N LYS A 64 -14.64 0.36 -6.80
CA LYS A 64 -13.77 0.57 -5.65
C LYS A 64 -14.66 1.00 -4.48
N TYR A 65 -14.62 0.22 -3.41
CA TYR A 65 -15.46 0.46 -2.24
C TYR A 65 -14.60 1.10 -1.15
N ASP A 66 -13.84 0.28 -0.43
CA ASP A 66 -12.98 0.70 0.66
C ASP A 66 -11.63 0.01 0.58
N PHE A 67 -10.74 0.33 1.52
CA PHE A 67 -9.57 -0.52 1.78
C PHE A 67 -9.87 -1.48 2.91
N GLN A 68 -9.32 -2.69 2.83
CA GLN A 68 -9.28 -3.62 3.94
C GLN A 68 -8.50 -3.01 5.11
N LYS A 69 -8.88 -3.39 6.33
CA LYS A 69 -8.08 -3.14 7.53
C LYS A 69 -6.65 -3.62 7.26
N SER A 70 -5.68 -2.76 7.56
CA SER A 70 -4.26 -3.06 7.30
C SER A 70 -3.88 -4.39 7.96
N SER A 71 -3.41 -5.34 7.16
CA SER A 71 -2.76 -6.54 7.69
C SER A 71 -1.38 -6.14 8.20
N LYS A 72 -1.10 -6.48 9.46
CA LYS A 72 0.24 -6.37 10.03
C LYS A 72 0.98 -7.65 9.65
N ASN A 73 1.82 -7.62 8.61
CA ASN A 73 2.64 -8.78 8.30
C ASN A 73 4.00 -8.66 9.02
N PRO A 74 4.48 -9.67 9.76
CA PRO A 74 5.66 -9.52 10.59
C PRO A 74 6.97 -9.63 9.80
N TYR A 75 7.83 -8.63 9.99
CA TYR A 75 9.30 -8.62 10.02
C TYR A 75 10.09 -9.31 8.90
N LEU A 76 10.43 -8.54 7.87
CA LEU A 76 11.65 -8.77 7.09
C LEU A 76 12.83 -8.24 7.89
N GLY A 77 13.66 -9.15 8.41
CA GLY A 77 14.87 -8.84 9.17
C GLY A 77 15.98 -8.34 8.24
N THR A 78 15.98 -7.05 7.89
CA THR A 78 17.15 -6.39 7.31
C THR A 78 18.05 -5.91 8.45
N THR A 79 19.30 -6.36 8.45
CA THR A 79 20.44 -5.97 9.31
C THR A 79 20.08 -5.03 10.47
N GLY A 80 19.70 -5.60 11.61
CA GLY A 80 19.59 -4.92 12.91
C GLY A 80 18.30 -4.16 13.20
N MET A 81 17.50 -3.75 12.20
CA MET A 81 16.26 -2.98 12.41
C MET A 81 15.03 -3.75 11.91
N PRO A 82 14.12 -4.19 12.80
CA PRO A 82 12.88 -4.82 12.38
C PRO A 82 12.07 -3.89 11.49
N THR A 83 11.53 -4.40 10.39
CA THR A 83 10.65 -3.61 9.50
C THR A 83 9.29 -4.28 9.41
N ARG A 84 8.22 -3.53 9.70
CA ARG A 84 6.83 -3.98 9.59
C ARG A 84 6.20 -3.35 8.35
N ILE A 85 5.44 -4.14 7.60
CA ILE A 85 4.69 -3.63 6.45
C ILE A 85 3.21 -3.67 6.79
N LEU A 86 2.58 -2.51 6.71
CA LEU A 86 1.14 -2.32 6.82
C LEU A 86 0.57 -2.24 5.40
N LEU A 87 0.05 -3.37 4.91
CA LEU A 87 -0.54 -3.43 3.56
C LEU A 87 -2.06 -3.24 3.63
N LYS A 88 -2.57 -2.24 2.90
CA LYS A 88 -4.00 -1.99 2.72
C LYS A 88 -4.45 -2.46 1.34
N LYS A 89 -5.21 -3.55 1.28
CA LYS A 89 -5.76 -4.08 0.01
C LYS A 89 -7.05 -3.34 -0.37
N ARG A 90 -7.17 -2.93 -1.64
CA ARG A 90 -8.42 -2.38 -2.18
C ARG A 90 -9.52 -3.45 -2.19
N ARG A 91 -10.72 -3.10 -1.72
CA ARG A 91 -11.93 -3.91 -1.79
C ARG A 91 -12.83 -3.45 -2.92
N PHE A 92 -13.52 -4.40 -3.52
CA PHE A 92 -14.46 -4.15 -4.59
C PHE A 92 -15.86 -4.55 -4.15
N LYS A 93 -16.88 -3.81 -4.60
CA LYS A 93 -18.29 -4.16 -4.39
C LYS A 93 -19.00 -4.23 -5.74
N CYS A 94 -19.71 -5.32 -6.00
CA CYS A 94 -20.53 -5.46 -7.20
C CYS A 94 -21.75 -4.52 -7.14
N TYR A 95 -22.10 -3.88 -8.26
CA TYR A 95 -23.31 -3.06 -8.34
C TYR A 95 -24.60 -3.88 -8.27
N HIS A 96 -24.63 -5.06 -8.89
CA HIS A 96 -25.85 -5.87 -9.00
C HIS A 96 -26.04 -6.79 -7.80
N CYS A 97 -25.02 -7.58 -7.46
CA CYS A 97 -25.14 -8.60 -6.41
C CYS A 97 -24.78 -8.08 -5.02
N SER A 98 -24.28 -6.84 -4.90
CA SER A 98 -23.75 -6.26 -3.65
C SER A 98 -22.64 -7.07 -2.95
N LYS A 99 -22.13 -8.12 -3.58
CA LYS A 99 -21.03 -8.96 -3.07
C LYS A 99 -19.72 -8.21 -3.09
N THR A 100 -18.90 -8.47 -2.07
CA THR A 100 -17.59 -7.85 -1.87
C THR A 100 -16.46 -8.82 -2.19
N SER A 101 -15.42 -8.32 -2.87
CA SER A 101 -14.16 -9.02 -3.16
C SER A 101 -12.95 -8.27 -2.59
#